data_AF-A0A836SEA5-F1
#
_entry.id   AF-A0A836SEA5-F1
#
_cell.length_a   1.000
_cell.length_b   1.000
_cell.length_c   1.000
_cell.angle_alpha   90.00
_cell.angle_beta   90.00
_cell.angle_gamma   90.00
#
_symmetry.space_group_name_H-M   'P 1'
#
loop_
_entity.id
_entity.type
_entity.pdbx_description
1 polymer ?
#
loop_
_entity_poly.entity_id
_entity_poly.type
_entity_poly.pdbx_seq_one_letter_code
_entity_poly.pdbx_strand_id
1 'polypeptide(L)'
;MSLEYLMNNYQKRVDAALETWLPDAAIQPARLHQAMRYAVFNGGKRVRPLLVYLTGTALKVAPNSLDAPACAVELIHAYSLVHDDLPAMDDDDLRRGKPTCHKAFDEATAILVGDALQTLAFYALSHDTYLQANDKRRLEMVETLALASGSRGMAGGQAIDMASIGRSLNIAELENMHIHKTGALIRACVKLGALTCHLIDAARLEKLDHYAKCIGLAFQIQDDILD
;
A
#
# COMPACT_ATOMS: atom_id res chain seq x y z
N MET A 1 -0.76 26.45 2.10
CA MET A 1 -0.24 25.34 2.94
C MET A 1 0.77 24.59 2.08
N SER A 2 1.99 24.34 2.55
CA SER A 2 3.00 23.64 1.74
C SER A 2 2.70 22.14 1.66
N LEU A 3 3.24 21.47 0.63
CA LEU A 3 3.13 20.02 0.48
C LEU A 3 3.78 19.29 1.67
N GLU A 4 4.95 19.74 2.11
CA GLU A 4 5.65 19.18 3.27
C GLU A 4 4.79 19.21 4.55
N TYR A 5 4.07 20.30 4.78
CA TYR A 5 3.18 20.41 5.93
C TYR A 5 2.02 19.42 5.84
N LEU A 6 1.42 19.26 4.65
CA LEU A 6 0.37 18.26 4.42
C LEU A 6 0.90 16.83 4.62
N MET A 7 2.07 16.52 4.07
CA MET A 7 2.72 15.21 4.21
C MET A 7 2.93 14.84 5.68
N ASN A 8 3.48 15.76 6.48
CA ASN A 8 3.71 15.52 7.90
C ASN A 8 2.41 15.27 8.68
N ASN A 9 1.33 15.98 8.35
CA ASN A 9 0.04 15.77 9.00
C ASN A 9 -0.61 14.45 8.61
N TYR A 10 -0.60 14.10 7.32
CA TYR A 10 -1.18 12.84 6.87
C TYR A 10 -0.36 11.62 7.30
N GLN A 11 0.96 11.75 7.42
CA GLN A 11 1.80 10.72 8.03
C GLN A 11 1.40 10.45 9.47
N LYS A 12 1.29 11.49 10.31
CA LYS A 12 0.82 11.35 11.70
C LYS A 12 -0.59 10.76 11.77
N ARG A 13 -1.48 11.16 10.86
CA ARG A 13 -2.85 10.66 10.80
C ARG A 13 -2.89 9.17 10.48
N VAL A 14 -2.19 8.72 9.44
CA VAL A 14 -2.20 7.29 9.10
C VAL A 14 -1.51 6.46 10.16
N ASP A 15 -0.44 6.94 10.80
CA ASP A 15 0.19 6.22 11.90
C ASP A 15 -0.79 6.02 13.07
N ALA A 16 -1.56 7.06 13.43
CA ALA A 16 -2.61 6.95 14.46
C ALA A 16 -3.79 6.04 14.05
N ALA A 17 -4.14 6.00 12.76
CA ALA A 17 -5.17 5.08 12.26
C ALA A 17 -4.67 3.62 12.25
N LEU A 18 -3.42 3.39 11.84
CA LEU A 18 -2.78 2.07 11.85
C LEU A 18 -2.64 1.52 13.27
N GLU A 19 -2.34 2.38 14.25
CA GLU A 19 -2.35 2.06 15.68
C GLU A 19 -3.69 1.44 16.12
N THR A 20 -4.81 1.91 15.54
CA THR A 20 -6.16 1.41 15.84
C THR A 20 -6.48 0.09 15.12
N TRP A 21 -5.97 -0.10 13.90
CA TRP A 21 -6.23 -1.32 13.11
C TRP A 21 -5.35 -2.50 13.51
N LEU A 22 -4.11 -2.24 13.92
CA LEU A 22 -3.18 -3.29 14.31
C LEU A 22 -3.54 -3.81 15.71
N PRO A 23 -3.56 -5.14 15.91
CA PRO A 23 -3.75 -5.71 17.24
C PRO A 23 -2.73 -5.18 18.24
N ASP A 24 -3.13 -5.16 19.52
CA ASP A 24 -2.21 -4.85 20.61
C ASP A 24 -1.10 -5.91 20.70
N ALA A 25 0.13 -5.45 20.89
CA ALA A 25 1.33 -6.28 20.92
C ALA A 25 1.34 -7.33 22.06
N ALA A 26 0.52 -7.16 23.08
CA ALA A 26 0.41 -8.07 24.22
C ALA A 26 -0.70 -9.14 24.04
N ILE A 27 -1.59 -9.00 23.06
CA ILE A 27 -2.66 -9.97 22.80
C ILE A 27 -2.07 -11.21 22.12
N GLN A 28 -2.50 -12.41 22.51
CA GLN A 28 -2.08 -13.66 21.87
C GLN A 28 -2.59 -13.74 20.41
N PRO A 29 -1.75 -14.10 19.41
CA PRO A 29 -0.33 -14.46 19.50
C PRO A 29 0.62 -13.24 19.52
N ALA A 30 1.20 -12.93 20.68
CA ALA A 30 1.91 -11.68 20.93
C ALA A 30 3.12 -11.45 20.00
N ARG A 31 3.90 -12.48 19.70
CA ARG A 31 5.06 -12.39 18.81
C ARG A 31 4.67 -11.93 17.40
N LEU A 32 3.58 -12.46 16.86
CA LEU A 32 3.08 -12.07 15.53
C LEU A 32 2.64 -10.60 15.54
N HIS A 33 1.87 -10.18 16.55
CA HIS A 33 1.42 -8.78 16.65
C HIS A 33 2.60 -7.81 16.81
N GLN A 34 3.61 -8.17 17.60
CA GLN A 34 4.85 -7.39 17.70
C GLN A 34 5.54 -7.24 16.34
N ALA A 35 5.65 -8.33 15.58
CA ALA A 35 6.29 -8.32 14.27
C ALA A 35 5.47 -7.56 13.20
N MET A 36 4.15 -7.67 13.21
CA MET A 36 3.26 -6.88 12.34
C MET A 36 3.44 -5.38 12.59
N ARG A 37 3.46 -4.98 13.87
CA ARG A 37 3.67 -3.58 14.25
C ARG A 37 5.08 -3.12 13.91
N TYR A 38 6.09 -3.96 14.12
CA TYR A 38 7.47 -3.69 13.70
C TYR A 38 7.53 -3.38 12.21
N ALA A 39 6.99 -4.25 11.36
CA ALA A 39 6.99 -4.08 9.91
C ALA A 39 6.30 -2.78 9.46
N VAL A 40 5.13 -2.47 10.02
CA VAL A 40 4.35 -1.29 9.65
C VAL A 40 5.00 0.02 10.15
N PHE A 41 5.53 0.05 11.37
CA PHE A 41 6.08 1.25 12.00
C PHE A 41 7.60 1.40 11.82
N ASN A 42 8.23 0.63 10.92
CA ASN A 42 9.68 0.73 10.65
C ASN A 42 10.09 1.99 9.86
N GLY A 43 9.34 3.08 9.99
CA GLY A 43 9.51 4.33 9.25
C GLY A 43 8.86 4.33 7.86
N GLY A 44 9.22 5.31 7.03
CA GLY A 44 8.70 5.48 5.67
C GLY A 44 7.99 6.81 5.46
N LYS A 45 7.82 7.19 4.18
CA LYS A 45 7.24 8.47 3.78
C LYS A 45 5.70 8.45 3.68
N ARG A 46 5.06 7.28 3.88
CA ARG A 46 3.61 7.07 3.77
C ARG A 46 2.99 7.64 2.48
N VAL A 47 3.68 7.50 1.35
CA VAL A 47 3.27 8.07 0.05
C VAL A 47 1.91 7.51 -0.40
N ARG A 48 1.65 6.22 -0.19
CA ARG A 48 0.41 5.56 -0.58
C ARG A 48 -0.80 6.10 0.20
N PRO A 49 -0.79 6.14 1.55
CA PRO A 49 -1.78 6.87 2.36
C PRO A 49 -1.99 8.31 1.93
N LEU A 50 -0.89 9.04 1.66
CA LEU A 50 -0.95 10.43 1.24
C LEU A 50 -1.79 10.60 -0.03
N LEU A 51 -1.63 9.71 -1.02
CA LEU A 51 -2.44 9.75 -2.24
C LEU A 51 -3.93 9.51 -1.98
N VAL A 52 -4.27 8.62 -1.05
CA VAL A 52 -5.66 8.41 -0.61
C VAL A 52 -6.24 9.69 -0.02
N TYR A 53 -5.53 10.29 0.95
CA TYR A 53 -5.99 11.49 1.62
C TYR A 53 -6.08 12.71 0.70
N LEU A 54 -5.09 12.93 -0.16
CA LEU A 54 -5.10 14.04 -1.11
C LEU A 54 -6.24 13.90 -2.12
N THR A 55 -6.51 12.68 -2.59
CA THR A 55 -7.65 12.42 -3.49
C THR A 55 -8.98 12.72 -2.79
N GLY A 56 -9.17 12.20 -1.58
CA GLY A 56 -10.37 12.48 -0.78
C GLY A 56 -10.54 13.97 -0.48
N THR A 57 -9.44 14.67 -0.16
CA THR A 57 -9.44 16.11 0.10
C THR A 57 -9.82 16.92 -1.14
N ALA A 58 -9.28 16.58 -2.32
CA ALA A 58 -9.65 17.19 -3.58
C ALA A 58 -11.15 17.01 -3.90
N LEU A 59 -11.73 15.90 -3.45
CA LEU A 59 -13.15 15.57 -3.60
C LEU A 59 -14.02 15.99 -2.40
N LYS A 60 -13.45 16.73 -1.44
CA LYS A 60 -14.12 17.23 -0.22
C LYS A 60 -14.75 16.13 0.63
N VAL A 61 -14.10 14.97 0.70
CA VAL A 61 -14.52 13.87 1.58
C VAL A 61 -14.08 14.16 3.02
N ALA A 62 -14.90 13.76 4.00
CA ALA A 62 -14.56 13.84 5.41
C ALA A 62 -13.31 13.01 5.73
N PRO A 63 -12.33 13.54 6.48
CA PRO A 63 -11.07 12.84 6.74
C PRO A 63 -11.24 11.44 7.33
N ASN A 64 -12.19 11.23 8.25
CA ASN A 64 -12.39 9.93 8.91
C ASN A 64 -12.82 8.83 7.94
N SER A 65 -13.48 9.17 6.83
CA SER A 65 -13.85 8.21 5.79
C SER A 65 -12.64 7.71 4.98
N LEU A 66 -11.47 8.33 5.13
CA LEU A 66 -10.27 8.04 4.36
C LEU A 66 -9.27 7.16 5.13
N ASP A 67 -9.46 6.98 6.43
CA ASP A 67 -8.50 6.28 7.29
C ASP A 67 -8.39 4.79 6.93
N ALA A 68 -9.54 4.11 6.77
CA ALA A 68 -9.57 2.71 6.36
C ALA A 68 -8.90 2.45 5.00
N PRO A 69 -9.24 3.16 3.91
CA PRO A 69 -8.53 2.97 2.64
C PRO A 69 -7.05 3.38 2.69
N ALA A 70 -6.68 4.41 3.47
CA ALA A 70 -5.29 4.79 3.66
C ALA A 70 -4.50 3.71 4.41
N CYS A 71 -5.06 3.12 5.47
CA CYS A 71 -4.45 2.01 6.18
C CYS A 71 -4.34 0.78 5.29
N ALA A 72 -5.40 0.44 4.55
CA ALA A 72 -5.42 -0.74 3.69
C ALA A 72 -4.27 -0.74 2.67
N VAL A 73 -4.02 0.36 1.97
CA VAL A 73 -2.91 0.43 0.99
C VAL A 73 -1.52 0.40 1.65
N GLU A 74 -1.38 0.91 2.86
CA GLU A 74 -0.11 0.85 3.60
C GLU A 74 0.14 -0.54 4.19
N LEU A 75 -0.90 -1.24 4.63
CA LEU A 75 -0.83 -2.64 5.06
C LEU A 75 -0.43 -3.55 3.88
N ILE A 76 -1.03 -3.32 2.70
CA ILE A 76 -0.63 -4.02 1.46
C ILE A 76 0.84 -3.76 1.15
N HIS A 77 1.28 -2.50 1.20
CA HIS A 77 2.66 -2.16 0.94
C HIS A 77 3.63 -2.73 1.98
N ALA A 78 3.28 -2.69 3.26
CA ALA A 78 4.13 -3.20 4.32
C ALA A 78 4.30 -4.72 4.22
N TYR A 79 3.23 -5.47 3.91
CA TYR A 79 3.37 -6.91 3.71
C TYR A 79 4.30 -7.22 2.53
N SER A 80 4.15 -6.49 1.42
CA SER A 80 4.91 -6.80 0.21
C SER A 80 6.40 -6.67 0.47
N LEU A 81 6.80 -5.63 1.21
CA LEU A 81 8.19 -5.44 1.63
C LEU A 81 8.68 -6.52 2.60
N VAL A 82 7.85 -6.95 3.54
CA VAL A 82 8.22 -8.03 4.48
C VAL A 82 8.53 -9.33 3.73
N HIS A 83 7.75 -9.65 2.71
CA HIS A 83 7.98 -10.83 1.88
C HIS A 83 9.14 -10.63 0.90
N ASP A 84 9.26 -9.46 0.26
CA ASP A 84 10.40 -9.12 -0.62
C ASP A 84 11.74 -9.22 0.13
N ASP A 85 11.77 -8.86 1.42
CA ASP A 85 12.99 -8.95 2.23
C ASP A 85 13.46 -10.39 2.52
N LEU A 86 12.67 -11.43 2.25
CA LEU A 86 13.03 -12.81 2.63
C LEU A 86 14.23 -13.35 1.82
N PRO A 87 14.99 -14.33 2.35
CA PRO A 87 16.11 -14.95 1.64
C PRO A 87 15.76 -15.60 0.29
N ALA A 88 14.50 -15.99 0.11
CA ALA A 88 14.01 -16.55 -1.15
C ALA A 88 13.62 -15.49 -2.19
N MET A 89 13.66 -14.21 -1.83
CA MET A 89 13.27 -13.05 -2.63
C MET A 89 14.50 -12.15 -2.82
N ASP A 90 14.55 -10.96 -2.21
CA ASP A 90 15.67 -10.01 -2.34
C ASP A 90 16.84 -10.32 -1.38
N ASP A 91 16.64 -11.18 -0.38
CA ASP A 91 17.65 -11.54 0.64
C ASP A 91 18.25 -10.32 1.39
N ASP A 92 17.38 -9.34 1.69
CA ASP A 92 17.76 -8.11 2.37
C ASP A 92 17.87 -8.28 3.89
N ASP A 93 19.07 -8.05 4.44
CA ASP A 93 19.29 -8.04 5.89
C ASP A 93 18.82 -6.73 6.57
N LEU A 94 18.80 -5.62 5.82
CA LEU A 94 18.50 -4.29 6.34
C LEU A 94 17.52 -3.53 5.44
N ARG A 95 16.54 -2.87 6.05
CA ARG A 95 15.65 -1.91 5.39
C ARG A 95 15.69 -0.58 6.13
N ARG A 96 16.07 0.49 5.41
CA ARG A 96 16.22 1.86 5.95
C ARG A 96 17.14 1.91 7.19
N GLY A 97 18.24 1.15 7.15
CA GLY A 97 19.23 1.09 8.22
C GLY A 97 18.81 0.29 9.46
N LYS A 98 17.71 -0.48 9.40
CA LYS A 98 17.24 -1.34 10.49
C LYS A 98 17.08 -2.78 10.00
N PRO A 99 17.17 -3.80 10.88
CA PRO A 99 16.96 -5.19 10.48
C PRO A 99 15.62 -5.39 9.77
N THR A 100 15.59 -6.19 8.72
CA THR A 100 14.33 -6.62 8.10
C THR A 100 13.53 -7.50 9.06
N CYS A 101 12.24 -7.72 8.76
CA CYS A 101 11.35 -8.43 9.69
C CYS A 101 11.87 -9.84 10.02
N HIS A 102 12.39 -10.56 9.04
CA HIS A 102 12.90 -11.92 9.24
C HIS A 102 14.21 -11.94 10.05
N LYS A 103 15.02 -10.86 9.99
CA LYS A 103 16.23 -10.69 10.81
C LYS A 103 15.94 -10.28 12.24
N ALA A 104 14.93 -9.44 12.46
CA ALA A 104 14.52 -9.01 13.80
C ALA A 104 13.75 -10.11 14.55
N PHE A 105 13.09 -11.01 13.83
CA PHE A 105 12.29 -12.10 14.38
C PHE A 105 12.82 -13.44 13.86
N ASP A 106 12.16 -14.00 12.85
CA ASP A 106 12.54 -15.20 12.11
C ASP A 106 11.74 -15.24 10.80
N GLU A 107 12.15 -16.07 9.84
CA GLU A 107 11.50 -16.19 8.53
C GLU A 107 10.03 -16.63 8.63
N ALA A 108 9.72 -17.61 9.49
CA ALA A 108 8.35 -18.10 9.66
C ALA A 108 7.41 -17.00 10.17
N THR A 109 7.88 -16.19 11.13
CA THR A 109 7.15 -15.03 11.65
C THR A 109 6.98 -13.98 10.56
N ALA A 110 8.02 -13.68 9.77
CA ALA A 110 7.93 -12.71 8.67
C ALA A 110 6.92 -13.14 7.59
N ILE A 111 6.89 -14.43 7.22
CA ILE A 111 5.89 -14.99 6.30
C ILE A 111 4.48 -14.72 6.86
N LEU A 112 4.23 -15.11 8.12
CA LEU A 112 2.92 -14.92 8.77
C LEU A 112 2.55 -13.45 8.97
N VAL A 113 3.53 -12.57 9.18
CA VAL A 113 3.30 -11.11 9.21
C VAL A 113 2.74 -10.65 7.87
N GLY A 114 3.35 -11.08 6.77
CA GLY A 114 2.87 -10.66 5.46
C GLY A 114 1.44 -11.15 5.20
N ASP A 115 1.15 -12.42 5.50
CA ASP A 115 -0.18 -13.02 5.36
C ASP A 115 -1.25 -12.29 6.21
N ALA A 116 -0.91 -11.96 7.45
CA ALA A 116 -1.80 -11.27 8.38
C ALA A 116 -2.04 -9.80 7.98
N LEU A 117 -1.00 -9.08 7.56
CA LEU A 117 -1.12 -7.69 7.11
C LEU A 117 -1.96 -7.59 5.83
N GLN A 118 -1.75 -8.49 4.86
CA GLN A 118 -2.57 -8.56 3.65
C GLN A 118 -4.03 -8.79 4.01
N THR A 119 -4.32 -9.72 4.92
CA THR A 119 -5.69 -10.03 5.37
C THR A 119 -6.34 -8.85 6.08
N LEU A 120 -5.59 -8.18 6.97
CA LEU A 120 -6.06 -7.01 7.72
C LEU A 120 -6.43 -5.84 6.79
N ALA A 121 -5.71 -5.65 5.68
CA ALA A 121 -6.02 -4.60 4.71
C ALA A 121 -7.46 -4.71 4.16
N PHE A 122 -7.88 -5.92 3.80
CA PHE A 122 -9.25 -6.18 3.32
C PHE A 122 -10.29 -6.09 4.45
N TYR A 123 -9.92 -6.52 5.66
CA TYR A 123 -10.78 -6.36 6.83
C TYR A 123 -11.06 -4.89 7.12
N ALA A 124 -10.05 -4.01 7.03
CA ALA A 124 -10.20 -2.57 7.23
C ALA A 124 -11.24 -1.96 6.27
N LEU A 125 -11.17 -2.27 4.98
CA LEU A 125 -12.12 -1.76 3.99
C LEU A 125 -13.56 -2.27 4.21
N SER A 126 -13.71 -3.51 4.64
CA SER A 126 -15.02 -4.14 4.80
C SER A 126 -15.71 -3.80 6.12
N HIS A 127 -14.96 -3.53 7.20
CA HIS A 127 -15.51 -3.42 8.55
C HIS A 127 -15.42 -2.03 9.18
N ASP A 128 -14.72 -1.06 8.56
CA ASP A 128 -14.63 0.29 9.14
C ASP A 128 -16.00 0.95 9.25
N THR A 129 -16.39 1.41 10.43
CA THR A 129 -17.69 2.05 10.66
C THR A 129 -17.72 3.53 10.28
N TYR A 130 -16.56 4.17 10.14
CA TYR A 130 -16.47 5.59 9.77
C TYR A 130 -16.51 5.83 8.26
N LEU A 131 -16.16 4.82 7.47
CA LEU A 131 -16.19 4.84 6.02
C LEU A 131 -17.61 5.08 5.50
N GLN A 132 -17.86 6.31 5.05
CA GLN A 132 -19.13 6.75 4.49
C GLN A 132 -19.33 6.27 3.03
N ALA A 133 -19.22 4.96 2.83
CA ALA A 133 -19.43 4.28 1.55
C ALA A 133 -20.52 3.22 1.71
N ASN A 134 -21.45 3.18 0.74
CA ASN A 134 -22.45 2.11 0.69
C ASN A 134 -21.81 0.77 0.33
N ASP A 135 -22.54 -0.33 0.52
CA ASP A 135 -22.04 -1.69 0.32
C ASP A 135 -21.45 -1.92 -1.08
N LYS A 136 -22.10 -1.34 -2.11
CA LYS A 136 -21.60 -1.39 -3.48
C LYS A 136 -20.22 -0.74 -3.60
N ARG A 137 -20.03 0.46 -3.04
CA ARG A 137 -18.74 1.15 -3.05
C ARG A 137 -17.68 0.42 -2.23
N ARG A 138 -18.04 -0.19 -1.10
CA ARG A 138 -17.11 -1.03 -0.32
C ARG A 138 -16.66 -2.25 -1.10
N LEU A 139 -17.58 -2.92 -1.79
CA LEU A 139 -17.23 -4.04 -2.66
C LEU A 139 -16.32 -3.61 -3.81
N GLU A 140 -16.60 -2.47 -4.46
CA GLU A 140 -15.73 -1.88 -5.48
C GLU A 140 -14.33 -1.54 -4.95
N MET A 141 -14.22 -1.11 -3.69
CA MET A 141 -12.93 -0.86 -3.01
C MET A 141 -12.16 -2.16 -2.78
N VAL A 142 -12.82 -3.18 -2.23
CA VAL A 142 -12.23 -4.51 -2.00
C VAL A 142 -11.75 -5.12 -3.31
N GLU A 143 -12.57 -5.09 -4.36
CA GLU A 143 -12.20 -5.56 -5.70
C GLU A 143 -11.01 -4.77 -6.26
N THR A 144 -11.02 -3.45 -6.12
CA THR A 144 -9.91 -2.59 -6.57
C THR A 144 -8.60 -2.96 -5.88
N LEU A 145 -8.61 -3.14 -4.56
CA LEU A 145 -7.41 -3.52 -3.80
C LEU A 145 -6.95 -4.94 -4.16
N ALA A 146 -7.88 -5.89 -4.32
CA ALA A 146 -7.57 -7.27 -4.67
C ALA A 146 -6.90 -7.38 -6.05
N LEU A 147 -7.46 -6.71 -7.07
CA LEU A 147 -6.89 -6.70 -8.41
C LEU A 147 -5.52 -6.03 -8.44
N ALA A 148 -5.35 -4.91 -7.71
CA ALA A 148 -4.10 -4.17 -7.69
C ALA A 148 -2.98 -4.87 -6.92
N SER A 149 -3.31 -5.70 -5.93
CA SER A 149 -2.32 -6.38 -5.08
C SER A 149 -2.01 -7.80 -5.55
N GLY A 150 -2.94 -8.46 -6.24
CA GLY A 150 -2.82 -9.85 -6.65
C GLY A 150 -1.97 -10.11 -7.90
N SER A 151 -2.17 -11.28 -8.52
CA SER A 151 -1.38 -11.77 -9.66
C SER A 151 -1.50 -10.93 -10.94
N ARG A 152 -2.53 -10.09 -11.05
CA ARG A 152 -2.72 -9.13 -12.16
C ARG A 152 -2.27 -7.72 -11.79
N GLY A 153 -1.62 -7.55 -10.65
CA GLY A 153 -1.10 -6.31 -10.11
C GLY A 153 0.27 -6.55 -9.46
N MET A 154 0.44 -6.07 -8.23
CA MET A 154 1.71 -6.06 -7.50
C MET A 154 2.43 -7.41 -7.48
N ALA A 155 1.78 -8.48 -7.03
CA ALA A 155 2.38 -9.82 -6.99
C ALA A 155 2.77 -10.34 -8.37
N GLY A 156 1.98 -10.01 -9.40
CA GLY A 156 2.32 -10.31 -10.79
C GLY A 156 3.57 -9.57 -11.24
N GLY A 157 3.69 -8.29 -10.88
CA GLY A 157 4.87 -7.47 -11.14
C GLY A 157 6.14 -7.98 -10.44
N GLN A 158 6.02 -8.38 -9.17
CA GLN A 158 7.12 -9.02 -8.42
C GLN A 158 7.57 -10.33 -9.10
N ALA A 159 6.62 -11.16 -9.56
CA ALA A 159 6.94 -12.39 -10.29
C ALA A 159 7.65 -12.13 -11.63
N ILE A 160 7.23 -11.09 -12.38
CA ILE A 160 7.89 -10.68 -13.62
C ILE A 160 9.32 -10.22 -13.33
N ASP A 161 9.51 -9.42 -12.28
CA ASP A 161 10.82 -8.90 -11.87
C ASP A 161 11.80 -10.02 -11.52
N MET A 162 11.39 -10.95 -10.64
CA MET A 162 12.19 -12.13 -10.32
C MET A 162 12.55 -12.97 -11.55
N ALA A 163 11.61 -13.16 -12.49
CA ALA A 163 11.85 -13.89 -13.73
C ALA A 163 12.77 -13.15 -14.72
N SER A 164 13.03 -11.86 -14.47
CA SER A 164 13.85 -10.98 -15.29
C SER A 164 15.28 -10.86 -14.78
N ILE A 165 15.61 -11.40 -13.59
CA ILE A 165 16.97 -11.44 -13.05
C ILE A 165 17.92 -12.11 -14.07
N GLY A 166 18.99 -11.39 -14.42
CA GLY A 166 19.97 -11.84 -15.41
C GLY A 166 19.53 -11.73 -16.88
N ARG A 167 18.40 -11.07 -17.16
CA ARG A 167 17.91 -10.80 -18.52
C ARG A 167 17.91 -9.30 -18.81
N SER A 168 18.13 -8.94 -20.07
CA SER A 168 17.93 -7.55 -20.53
C SER A 168 16.49 -7.38 -21.00
N LEU A 169 15.75 -6.51 -20.33
CA LEU A 169 14.40 -6.14 -20.73
C LEU A 169 14.44 -5.00 -21.76
N ASN A 170 13.53 -5.04 -22.73
CA ASN A 170 13.26 -3.86 -23.55
C ASN A 170 12.35 -2.87 -22.78
N ILE A 171 12.20 -1.65 -23.32
CA ILE A 171 11.42 -0.58 -22.67
C ILE A 171 9.98 -1.03 -22.37
N ALA A 172 9.32 -1.72 -23.30
CA ALA A 172 7.93 -2.15 -23.12
C ALA A 172 7.79 -3.23 -22.03
N GLU A 173 8.77 -4.13 -21.91
CA GLU A 173 8.81 -5.15 -20.86
C GLU A 173 9.06 -4.52 -19.49
N LEU A 174 10.00 -3.57 -19.41
CA LEU A 174 10.33 -2.83 -18.21
C LEU A 174 9.13 -1.99 -17.73
N GLU A 175 8.50 -1.23 -18.64
CA GLU A 175 7.27 -0.50 -18.35
C GLU A 175 6.15 -1.43 -17.86
N ASN A 176 5.97 -2.57 -18.52
CA ASN A 176 4.96 -3.55 -18.11
C ASN A 176 5.24 -4.07 -16.69
N MET A 177 6.49 -4.40 -16.36
CA MET A 177 6.88 -4.81 -15.01
C MET A 177 6.54 -3.71 -13.98
N HIS A 178 6.94 -2.47 -14.23
CA HIS A 178 6.71 -1.36 -13.29
C HIS A 178 5.25 -0.98 -13.12
N ILE A 179 4.46 -1.01 -14.20
CA ILE A 179 3.00 -0.81 -14.15
C ILE A 179 2.35 -1.80 -13.19
N HIS A 180 2.84 -3.04 -13.14
CA HIS A 180 2.31 -4.06 -12.25
C HIS A 180 2.92 -3.99 -10.84
N LYS A 181 4.25 -3.98 -10.71
CA LYS A 181 4.98 -4.06 -9.42
C LYS A 181 4.64 -2.87 -8.51
N THR A 182 4.61 -1.66 -9.08
CA THR A 182 4.46 -0.42 -8.29
C THR A 182 3.22 0.37 -8.70
N GLY A 183 2.99 0.52 -10.01
CA GLY A 183 1.94 1.37 -10.57
C GLY A 183 0.53 0.95 -10.19
N ALA A 184 0.24 -0.36 -10.13
CA ALA A 184 -1.08 -0.88 -9.82
C ALA A 184 -1.57 -0.42 -8.45
N LEU A 185 -0.73 -0.51 -7.42
CA LEU A 185 -1.09 -0.09 -6.06
C LEU A 185 -1.19 1.44 -5.93
N ILE A 186 -0.34 2.21 -6.63
CA ILE A 186 -0.46 3.68 -6.71
C ILE A 186 -1.81 4.09 -7.30
N ARG A 187 -2.24 3.44 -8.40
CA ARG A 187 -3.57 3.64 -8.99
C ARG A 187 -4.69 3.28 -8.03
N ALA A 188 -4.55 2.18 -7.28
CA ALA A 188 -5.51 1.81 -6.26
C ALA A 188 -5.62 2.86 -5.15
N CYS A 189 -4.53 3.47 -4.70
CA CYS A 189 -4.57 4.53 -3.68
C CYS A 189 -5.51 5.68 -4.09
N VAL A 190 -5.32 6.20 -5.30
CA VAL A 190 -6.15 7.29 -5.82
C VAL A 190 -7.60 6.82 -5.99
N LYS A 191 -7.82 5.65 -6.59
CA LYS A 191 -9.17 5.11 -6.82
C LYS A 191 -9.93 4.87 -5.51
N LEU A 192 -9.28 4.29 -4.49
CA LEU A 192 -9.88 4.07 -3.18
C LEU A 192 -10.28 5.40 -2.52
N GLY A 193 -9.40 6.40 -2.54
CA GLY A 193 -9.73 7.75 -2.09
C GLY A 193 -10.94 8.33 -2.83
N ALA A 194 -11.02 8.13 -4.14
CA ALA A 194 -12.14 8.60 -4.96
C ALA A 194 -13.47 7.90 -4.65
N LEU A 195 -13.44 6.57 -4.44
CA LEU A 195 -14.62 5.77 -4.14
C LEU A 195 -15.28 6.10 -2.79
N THR A 196 -14.57 6.79 -1.89
CA THR A 196 -15.16 7.33 -0.66
C THR A 196 -16.09 8.53 -0.90
N CYS A 197 -16.00 9.17 -2.07
CA CYS A 197 -16.87 10.28 -2.43
C CYS A 197 -18.18 9.76 -3.03
N HIS A 198 -19.30 9.94 -2.31
CA HIS A 198 -20.63 9.52 -2.77
C HIS A 198 -21.08 10.17 -4.09
N LEU A 199 -20.54 11.34 -4.44
CA LEU A 199 -20.85 12.09 -5.67
C LEU A 199 -19.87 11.81 -6.82
N ILE A 200 -18.98 10.84 -6.69
CA ILE A 200 -18.00 10.57 -7.74
C ILE A 200 -18.66 9.97 -8.99
N ASP A 201 -18.50 10.65 -10.12
CA ASP A 201 -18.96 10.20 -11.43
C ASP A 201 -17.84 9.46 -12.20
N ALA A 202 -18.22 8.75 -13.26
CA ALA A 202 -17.29 7.95 -14.07
C ALA A 202 -16.21 8.80 -14.75
N ALA A 203 -16.56 10.01 -15.22
CA ALA A 203 -15.62 10.88 -15.92
C ALA A 203 -14.53 11.41 -14.98
N ARG A 204 -14.88 11.73 -13.73
CA ARG A 204 -13.90 12.12 -12.69
C ARG A 204 -13.05 10.93 -12.27
N LEU A 205 -13.62 9.73 -12.12
CA LEU A 205 -12.85 8.52 -11.84
C LEU A 205 -11.81 8.25 -12.94
N GLU A 206 -12.19 8.40 -14.21
CA GLU A 206 -11.28 8.20 -15.34
C GLU A 206 -10.12 9.21 -15.34
N LYS A 207 -10.42 10.50 -15.09
CA LYS A 207 -9.38 11.54 -14.97
C LYS A 207 -8.41 11.25 -13.81
N LEU A 208 -8.93 10.80 -12.67
CA LEU A 208 -8.12 10.42 -11.52
C LEU A 208 -7.27 9.17 -11.80
N ASP A 209 -7.80 8.18 -12.53
CA ASP A 209 -7.04 7.01 -12.96
C ASP A 209 -5.91 7.38 -13.93
N HIS A 210 -6.18 8.28 -14.88
CA HIS A 210 -5.14 8.80 -15.79
C HIS A 210 -4.04 9.54 -15.02
N TYR A 211 -4.41 10.44 -14.10
CA TYR A 211 -3.46 11.08 -13.18
C TYR A 211 -2.62 10.03 -12.43
N ALA A 212 -3.26 9.01 -11.87
CA ALA A 212 -2.60 7.99 -11.08
C ALA A 212 -1.61 7.14 -11.91
N LYS A 213 -1.91 6.86 -13.18
CA LYS A 213 -0.97 6.22 -14.13
C LYS A 213 0.28 7.06 -14.34
N CYS A 214 0.11 8.35 -14.60
CA CYS A 214 1.23 9.27 -14.85
C CYS A 214 2.15 9.39 -13.62
N ILE A 215 1.58 9.58 -12.42
CA ILE A 215 2.40 9.66 -11.21
C ILE A 215 3.08 8.35 -10.87
N GLY A 216 2.45 7.20 -11.15
CA GLY A 216 3.04 5.89 -10.88
C GLY A 216 4.27 5.62 -11.73
N LEU A 217 4.20 5.95 -13.02
CA LEU A 217 5.35 5.87 -13.92
C LEU A 217 6.45 6.87 -13.54
N ALA A 218 6.08 8.12 -13.24
CA ALA A 218 7.04 9.14 -12.83
C ALA A 218 7.76 8.77 -11.52
N PHE A 219 7.07 8.14 -10.58
CA PHE A 219 7.66 7.65 -9.33
C PHE A 219 8.76 6.63 -9.61
N GLN A 220 8.51 5.67 -10.50
CA GLN A 220 9.48 4.66 -10.84
C GLN A 220 10.69 5.22 -11.58
N ILE A 221 10.47 6.07 -12.60
CA ILE A 221 11.57 6.72 -13.34
C ILE A 221 12.48 7.50 -12.38
N GLN A 222 11.89 8.15 -11.38
CA GLN A 222 12.65 8.91 -10.40
C GLN A 222 13.47 8.00 -9.46
N ASP A 223 12.92 6.87 -9.02
CA ASP A 223 13.65 5.89 -8.20
C ASP A 223 14.83 5.31 -9.02
N ASP A 224 14.60 4.91 -10.28
CA ASP A 224 15.66 4.37 -11.16
C ASP A 224 16.78 5.38 -11.48
N ILE A 225 16.52 6.69 -11.39
CA ILE A 225 17.54 7.74 -11.56
C ILE A 225 18.38 7.95 -10.28
N LEU A 226 17.82 7.64 -9.10
CA LEU A 226 18.47 7.82 -7.81
C LEU A 226 19.34 6.64 -7.40
N ASP A 227 19.01 5.44 -7.89
CA ASP A 227 19.79 4.20 -7.75
C ASP A 227 21.04 4.20 -8.65
#